data_AF-A0A2A2RXR2-F1
#
_entry.id   AF-A0A2A2RXR2-F1
#
_cell.length_a   1.000
_cell.length_b   1.000
_cell.length_c   1.000
_cell.angle_alpha   90.00
_cell.angle_beta   90.00
_cell.angle_gamma   90.00
#
_symmetry.space_group_name_H-M   'P 1'
#
loop_
_entity.id
_entity.type
_entity.pdbx_description
1 polymer ?
#
loop_
_entity_poly.entity_id
_entity_poly.type
_entity_poly.pdbx_seq_one_letter_code
_entity_poly.pdbx_strand_id
1 'polypeptide(L)'
;MIDTKIACQCGNRFKFGMDLVNGRAPDGLVCPTCGAPATAACNALLDFLGGQEPAPASAASRPIKEIKVTCTCGARYKFDLELAEREMPAPVSCPGCQVDLTPLANEEIRSYPAKHAPSLTAPVAAPAPAPVATPVTTEPPAQPPAADPAPPIAPAPVTPPPAAPPAEPVLPGASSAAISDPFGPAPTGKPSGPNLKPLEVPKHTRPAPGSKPATPPAKPAAHSTHAPGHSAAAHTNKPGAAKPATKPAKTSGQPNLGLGIAGAAVGSILGAVIWFFVLNATASTAAWMAIVLGVLAGFGARLLGRTAAPVLGGSACVCATVAISVMAMQSMNAFIDRQLAPQMKSQYDQALASAQAAIKATDAELKVIIARSSPSMSMDGTVNVSDEDVRKYRAAKLPELRDLAAGKPSREAWQASKIAVARKHYPFEDAWQESIGIFGLLFFLAGILAAAKIPMK
;
A
#
# COMPACT_ATOMS: atom_id res chain seq x y z
N MET A 1 -21.58 -2.76 -5.39
CA MET A 1 -20.82 -1.56 -5.06
C MET A 1 -19.57 -1.90 -4.26
N ILE A 2 -18.39 -1.66 -4.84
CA ILE A 2 -17.09 -1.82 -4.16
C ILE A 2 -16.47 -0.43 -3.99
N ASP A 3 -15.97 -0.13 -2.79
CA ASP A 3 -15.20 1.08 -2.52
C ASP A 3 -13.72 0.84 -2.82
N THR A 4 -13.28 1.24 -4.01
CA THR A 4 -11.89 1.06 -4.43
C THR A 4 -11.14 2.39 -4.40
N LYS A 5 -10.00 2.43 -3.69
CA LYS A 5 -9.03 3.55 -3.76
C LYS A 5 -8.14 3.34 -4.98
N ILE A 6 -8.10 4.29 -5.90
CA ILE A 6 -7.25 4.25 -7.10
C ILE A 6 -6.27 5.43 -7.04
N ALA A 7 -5.01 5.18 -7.40
CA ALA A 7 -4.02 6.23 -7.59
C ALA A 7 -4.02 6.68 -9.06
N CYS A 8 -4.23 7.97 -9.30
CA CYS A 8 -4.08 8.55 -10.64
C CYS A 8 -2.62 8.84 -10.96
N GLN A 9 -2.30 8.93 -12.25
CA GLN A 9 -1.00 9.41 -12.72
C GLN A 9 -0.69 10.86 -12.29
N CYS A 10 -1.71 11.69 -12.01
CA CYS A 10 -1.50 13.03 -11.46
C CYS A 10 -1.05 13.02 -9.97
N GLY A 11 -0.84 11.85 -9.37
CA GLY A 11 -0.39 11.67 -7.99
C GLY A 11 -1.53 11.67 -6.97
N ASN A 12 -2.76 12.04 -7.37
CA ASN A 12 -3.90 12.03 -6.46
C ASN A 12 -4.52 10.65 -6.32
N ARG A 13 -4.84 10.28 -5.07
CA ARG A 13 -5.61 9.09 -4.72
C ARG A 13 -7.07 9.49 -4.52
N PHE A 14 -8.00 8.77 -5.11
CA PHE A 14 -9.44 9.02 -4.94
C PHE A 14 -10.18 7.69 -4.71
N LYS A 15 -11.34 7.78 -4.02
CA LYS A 15 -12.26 6.66 -3.82
C LYS A 15 -13.44 6.79 -4.76
N PHE A 16 -13.82 5.70 -5.41
CA PHE A 16 -15.12 5.57 -6.07
C PHE A 16 -15.87 4.37 -5.48
N GLY A 17 -17.13 4.60 -5.12
CA GLY A 17 -18.11 3.53 -5.01
C GLY A 17 -18.65 3.30 -6.42
N MET A 18 -18.28 2.18 -7.04
CA MET A 18 -18.76 1.82 -8.38
C MET A 18 -19.41 0.44 -8.37
N ASP A 19 -20.41 0.27 -9.23
CA ASP A 19 -20.92 -1.04 -9.58
C ASP A 19 -20.14 -1.56 -10.77
N LEU A 20 -19.47 -2.70 -10.56
CA LEU A 20 -18.70 -3.36 -11.62
C LEU A 20 -19.67 -3.92 -12.66
N VAL A 21 -19.40 -3.65 -13.93
CA VAL A 21 -20.11 -4.25 -15.05
C VAL A 21 -19.28 -5.43 -15.53
N ASN A 22 -19.79 -6.65 -15.38
CA ASN A 22 -19.08 -7.90 -15.72
C ASN A 22 -17.70 -8.04 -15.03
N GLY A 23 -17.58 -7.58 -13.78
CA GLY A 23 -16.32 -7.63 -13.03
C GLY A 23 -15.28 -6.58 -13.43
N ARG A 24 -15.62 -5.65 -14.33
CA ARG A 24 -14.75 -4.56 -14.78
C ARG A 24 -15.34 -3.20 -14.35
N ALA A 25 -14.46 -2.20 -14.23
CA ALA A 25 -14.87 -0.82 -14.05
C ALA A 25 -15.64 -0.33 -15.29
N PRO A 26 -16.74 0.42 -15.14
CA PRO A 26 -17.46 0.97 -16.28
C PRO A 26 -16.57 1.91 -17.11
N ASP A 27 -16.84 1.96 -18.41
CA ASP A 27 -16.15 2.86 -19.33
C ASP A 27 -16.39 4.33 -18.96
N GLY A 28 -15.39 5.18 -19.24
CA GLY A 28 -15.48 6.61 -18.98
C GLY A 28 -15.21 7.03 -17.53
N LEU A 29 -14.68 6.13 -16.69
CA LEU A 29 -14.19 6.52 -15.37
C LEU A 29 -13.04 7.52 -15.55
N VAL A 30 -13.17 8.71 -14.99
CA VAL A 30 -12.17 9.78 -15.06
C VAL A 30 -11.72 10.20 -13.67
N CYS A 31 -10.45 10.58 -13.55
CA CYS A 31 -9.93 11.17 -12.33
C CYS A 31 -10.67 12.48 -12.04
N PRO A 32 -11.27 12.66 -10.85
CA PRO A 32 -11.98 13.89 -10.51
C PRO A 32 -11.06 15.10 -10.40
N THR A 33 -9.73 14.90 -10.27
CA THR A 33 -8.78 15.99 -10.14
C THR A 33 -8.23 16.47 -11.48
N CYS A 34 -7.82 15.57 -12.38
CA CYS A 34 -7.17 15.96 -13.64
C CYS A 34 -7.97 15.58 -14.90
N GLY A 35 -9.10 14.88 -14.77
CA GLY A 35 -9.90 14.40 -15.89
C GLY A 35 -9.28 13.25 -16.68
N ALA A 36 -8.09 12.76 -16.31
CA ALA A 36 -7.44 11.65 -17.00
C ALA A 36 -8.27 10.36 -16.88
N PRO A 37 -8.31 9.52 -17.93
CA PRO A 37 -9.03 8.25 -17.90
C PRO A 37 -8.46 7.33 -16.81
N ALA A 38 -9.34 6.87 -15.92
CA ALA A 38 -9.04 6.03 -14.77
C ALA A 38 -9.53 4.58 -14.95
N THR A 39 -10.36 4.28 -15.97
CA THR A 39 -10.90 2.93 -16.22
C THR A 39 -9.80 1.88 -16.32
N ALA A 40 -8.72 2.15 -17.07
CA ALA A 40 -7.60 1.22 -17.22
C ALA A 40 -6.86 0.94 -15.90
N ALA A 41 -6.57 1.99 -15.12
CA ALA A 41 -5.91 1.84 -13.81
C ALA A 41 -6.80 1.07 -12.82
N CYS A 42 -8.11 1.30 -12.86
CA CYS A 42 -9.07 0.55 -12.03
C CYS A 42 -9.11 -0.94 -12.42
N ASN A 43 -9.18 -1.24 -13.72
CA ASN A 43 -9.21 -2.61 -14.21
C ASN A 43 -7.92 -3.37 -13.87
N ALA A 44 -6.76 -2.73 -13.96
CA ALA A 44 -5.49 -3.32 -13.55
C ALA A 44 -5.45 -3.67 -12.04
N LEU A 45 -6.01 -2.80 -11.18
CA LEU A 45 -6.14 -3.08 -9.75
C LEU A 45 -7.13 -4.22 -9.47
N LEU A 46 -8.24 -4.30 -10.22
CA LEU A 46 -9.20 -5.39 -10.10
C LEU A 46 -8.59 -6.73 -10.56
N ASP A 47 -7.80 -6.74 -11.63
CA ASP A 47 -7.09 -7.92 -12.10
C ASP A 47 -6.08 -8.41 -11.02
N PHE A 48 -5.34 -7.48 -10.40
CA PHE A 48 -4.45 -7.77 -9.27
C PHE A 48 -5.20 -8.39 -8.08
N LEU A 49 -6.32 -7.79 -7.67
CA LEU A 49 -7.16 -8.32 -6.59
C LEU A 49 -7.79 -9.67 -6.95
N GLY A 50 -8.05 -9.92 -8.23
CA GLY A 50 -8.49 -11.20 -8.77
C GLY A 50 -7.42 -12.29 -8.76
N GLY A 51 -6.18 -11.97 -8.34
CA GLY A 51 -5.06 -12.91 -8.34
C GLY A 51 -4.44 -13.11 -9.73
N GLN A 52 -4.82 -12.30 -10.72
CA GLN A 52 -4.05 -12.19 -11.95
C GLN A 52 -2.84 -11.28 -11.66
N GLU A 53 -1.64 -11.77 -11.97
CA GLU A 53 -0.42 -10.98 -11.82
C GLU A 53 -0.58 -9.67 -12.62
N PRO A 54 -0.28 -8.50 -12.03
CA PRO A 54 -0.56 -7.24 -12.68
C PRO A 54 0.28 -7.18 -13.95
N ALA A 55 -0.38 -7.01 -15.09
CA ALA A 55 0.31 -6.78 -16.35
C ALA A 55 1.33 -5.66 -16.14
N PRO A 56 2.58 -5.79 -16.66
CA PRO A 56 3.54 -4.71 -16.52
C PRO A 56 2.92 -3.41 -17.09
N ALA A 57 3.30 -2.25 -16.56
CA ALA A 57 2.63 -0.98 -16.86
C ALA A 57 2.42 -0.81 -18.38
N SER A 58 1.14 -0.73 -18.80
CA SER A 58 0.70 -0.60 -20.20
C SER A 58 1.52 0.47 -20.94
N ALA A 59 1.90 0.17 -22.19
CA ALA A 59 2.60 1.12 -23.07
C ALA A 59 1.86 2.47 -23.19
N ALA A 60 0.52 2.44 -23.16
CA ALA A 60 -0.34 3.63 -23.20
C ALA A 60 -0.31 4.49 -21.91
N SER A 61 0.42 4.06 -20.87
CA SER A 61 0.56 4.78 -19.61
C SER A 61 1.98 5.30 -19.36
N ARG A 62 2.88 5.16 -20.34
CA ARG A 62 4.24 5.67 -20.22
C ARG A 62 4.19 7.20 -20.24
N PRO A 63 4.94 7.88 -19.37
CA PRO A 63 4.94 9.33 -19.34
C PRO A 63 5.49 9.85 -20.67
N ILE A 64 4.61 10.40 -21.50
CA ILE A 64 4.96 11.17 -22.68
C ILE A 64 5.69 12.42 -22.17
N LYS A 65 6.93 12.64 -22.64
CA LYS A 65 7.74 13.78 -22.23
C LYS A 65 8.01 14.69 -23.43
N GLU A 66 7.82 15.99 -23.20
CA GLU A 66 8.06 17.04 -24.19
C GLU A 66 9.57 17.34 -24.27
N ILE A 67 10.18 17.10 -25.42
CA ILE A 67 11.59 17.41 -25.73
C ILE A 67 11.65 18.63 -26.63
N LYS A 68 12.46 19.62 -26.25
CA LYS A 68 12.60 20.89 -26.98
C LYS A 68 13.94 20.92 -27.72
N VAL A 69 13.89 21.03 -29.04
CA VAL A 69 15.06 21.01 -29.93
C VAL A 69 15.16 22.36 -30.62
N THR A 70 16.35 22.97 -30.62
CA THR A 70 16.60 24.25 -31.31
C THR A 70 17.50 23.99 -32.53
N CYS A 71 17.00 24.33 -33.71
CA CYS A 71 17.76 24.24 -34.96
C CYS A 71 18.77 25.40 -35.06
N THR A 72 19.86 25.18 -35.81
CA THR A 72 20.88 26.20 -36.12
C THR A 72 20.34 27.40 -36.89
N CYS A 73 19.21 27.27 -37.60
CA CYS A 73 18.52 28.40 -38.23
C CYS A 73 17.72 29.26 -37.23
N GLY A 74 17.69 28.89 -35.94
CA GLY A 74 17.00 29.61 -34.87
C GLY A 74 15.58 29.10 -34.57
N ALA A 75 15.03 28.21 -35.40
CA ALA A 75 13.70 27.63 -35.16
C ALA A 75 13.70 26.66 -33.96
N ARG A 76 12.62 26.67 -33.17
CA ARG A 76 12.45 25.82 -31.98
C ARG A 76 11.28 24.88 -32.15
N TYR A 77 11.48 23.60 -31.86
CA TYR A 77 10.49 22.53 -32.02
C TYR A 77 10.29 21.77 -30.70
N LYS A 78 9.11 21.18 -30.57
CA LYS A 78 8.66 20.39 -29.43
C LYS A 78 8.19 19.04 -29.95
N PHE A 79 8.72 17.96 -29.40
CA PHE A 79 8.32 16.59 -29.72
C PHE A 79 7.84 15.91 -28.44
N ASP A 80 6.72 15.22 -28.53
CA ASP A 80 6.21 14.36 -27.48
C ASP A 80 6.80 12.97 -27.70
N LEU A 81 7.76 12.58 -26.85
CA LEU A 81 8.46 11.30 -26.96
C LEU A 81 8.10 10.38 -25.80
N GLU A 82 7.89 9.11 -26.12
CA GLU A 82 7.82 8.05 -25.12
C GLU A 82 9.25 7.65 -24.69
N LEU A 83 9.57 7.83 -23.41
CA LEU A 83 10.89 7.53 -22.78
C LEU A 83 11.44 6.11 -22.97
N ALA A 84 10.66 5.18 -23.50
CA ALA A 84 11.13 3.83 -23.77
C ALA A 84 12.10 3.80 -24.95
N GLU A 85 12.01 4.77 -25.85
CA GLU A 85 12.87 4.88 -27.02
C GLU A 85 14.05 5.80 -26.69
N ARG A 86 15.28 5.27 -26.80
CA ARG A 86 16.50 6.05 -26.57
C ARG A 86 16.87 6.95 -27.76
N GLU A 87 16.10 6.87 -28.85
CA GLU A 87 16.32 7.54 -30.13
C GLU A 87 14.97 7.86 -30.79
N MET A 88 14.95 8.85 -31.68
CA MET A 88 13.77 9.24 -32.45
C MET A 88 13.33 8.09 -33.38
N PRO A 89 12.02 7.74 -33.43
CA PRO A 89 11.52 6.63 -34.24
C PRO A 89 11.54 6.92 -35.75
N ALA A 90 11.61 8.20 -36.13
CA ALA A 90 11.64 8.64 -37.51
C ALA A 90 12.57 9.87 -37.67
N PRO A 91 13.18 10.07 -38.86
CA PRO A 91 14.01 11.23 -39.11
C PRO A 91 13.17 12.52 -39.06
N VAL A 92 13.74 13.56 -38.45
CA VAL A 92 13.09 14.85 -38.29
C VAL A 92 13.87 15.92 -39.01
N SER A 93 13.29 16.51 -40.05
CA SER A 93 13.89 17.64 -40.76
C SER A 93 13.32 18.97 -40.27
N CYS A 94 14.17 19.98 -40.12
CA CYS A 94 13.74 21.33 -39.80
C CYS A 94 12.91 21.92 -40.95
N PRO A 95 11.63 22.31 -40.78
CA PRO A 95 10.85 22.92 -41.87
C PRO A 95 11.39 24.28 -42.34
N GLY A 96 12.21 24.97 -41.54
CA GLY A 96 12.79 26.26 -41.92
C GLY A 96 13.96 26.17 -42.91
N CYS A 97 14.88 25.22 -42.70
CA CYS A 97 16.11 25.10 -43.48
C CYS A 97 16.36 23.69 -44.05
N GLN A 98 15.42 22.75 -43.83
CA GLN A 98 15.49 21.33 -44.20
C GLN A 98 16.71 20.55 -43.69
N VAL A 99 17.46 21.07 -42.72
CA VAL A 99 18.54 20.34 -42.06
C VAL A 99 17.97 19.22 -41.19
N ASP A 100 18.62 18.06 -41.21
CA ASP A 100 18.29 16.91 -40.36
C ASP A 100 18.56 17.23 -38.87
N LEU A 101 17.51 17.21 -38.07
CA LEU A 101 17.53 17.45 -36.62
C LEU A 101 17.59 16.16 -35.81
N THR A 102 17.49 14.99 -36.45
CA THR A 102 17.55 13.68 -35.80
C THR A 102 18.77 13.52 -34.87
N PRO A 103 20.02 13.88 -35.27
CA PRO A 103 21.16 13.76 -34.36
C PRO A 103 21.03 14.67 -33.13
N LEU A 104 20.52 15.89 -33.28
CA LEU A 104 20.38 16.86 -32.19
C LEU A 104 19.24 16.47 -31.24
N ALA A 105 18.15 15.92 -31.76
CA ALA A 105 17.06 15.36 -30.97
C ALA A 105 17.53 14.14 -30.17
N ASN A 106 18.28 13.21 -30.80
CA ASN A 106 18.84 12.03 -30.13
C ASN A 106 19.84 12.39 -29.03
N GLU A 107 20.65 13.42 -29.23
CA GLU A 107 21.56 13.93 -28.19
C GLU A 107 20.77 14.49 -26.99
N GLU A 108 19.72 15.29 -27.24
CA GLU A 108 18.88 15.83 -26.17
C GLU A 108 18.16 14.71 -25.41
N ILE A 109 17.62 13.69 -26.10
CA ILE A 109 17.01 12.48 -25.52
C ILE A 109 17.99 11.76 -24.58
N ARG A 110 19.24 11.55 -25.03
CA ARG A 110 20.28 10.90 -24.22
C ARG A 110 20.70 11.73 -23.01
N SER A 111 20.67 13.06 -23.13
CA SER A 111 21.00 13.98 -22.03
C SER A 111 19.85 14.15 -21.02
N TYR A 112 18.62 13.82 -21.41
CA TYR A 112 17.41 14.06 -20.64
C TYR A 112 17.42 13.41 -19.24
N PRO A 113 17.83 12.13 -19.06
CA PRO A 113 17.90 11.52 -17.74
C PRO A 113 18.88 12.23 -16.81
N ALA A 114 20.00 12.76 -17.33
CA ALA A 114 20.97 13.48 -16.53
C ALA A 114 20.46 14.87 -16.12
N LYS A 115 19.72 15.57 -17.01
CA LYS A 115 19.15 16.90 -16.73
C LYS A 115 17.92 16.85 -15.82
N HIS A 116 17.16 15.75 -15.87
CA HIS A 116 15.85 15.63 -15.20
C HIS A 116 15.74 14.47 -14.22
N ALA A 117 16.84 13.78 -13.89
CA ALA A 117 16.87 12.92 -12.73
C ALA A 117 16.42 13.75 -11.51
N PRO A 118 15.48 13.24 -10.68
CA PRO A 118 15.20 13.86 -9.40
C PRO A 118 16.53 14.04 -8.70
N SER A 119 16.92 15.29 -8.45
CA SER A 119 18.06 15.58 -7.60
C SER A 119 17.69 15.04 -6.23
N LEU A 120 18.10 13.79 -5.97
CA LEU A 120 18.04 13.22 -4.64
C LEU A 120 18.94 14.13 -3.82
N THR A 121 18.31 14.98 -3.00
CA THR A 121 18.99 15.81 -2.02
C THR A 121 20.01 14.93 -1.33
N ALA A 122 21.30 15.27 -1.50
CA ALA A 122 22.37 14.56 -0.82
C ALA A 122 22.00 14.48 0.67
N PRO A 123 22.08 13.31 1.30
CA PRO A 123 21.78 13.18 2.72
C PRO A 123 22.60 14.23 3.46
N VAL A 124 21.92 15.10 4.21
CA VAL A 124 22.54 16.05 5.13
C VAL A 124 23.49 15.23 5.99
N ALA A 125 24.79 15.52 5.88
CA ALA A 125 25.83 14.83 6.61
C ALA A 125 25.45 14.82 8.10
N ALA A 126 25.29 13.63 8.66
CA ALA A 126 25.10 13.47 10.10
C ALA A 126 26.30 14.13 10.82
N PRO A 127 26.06 14.85 11.93
CA PRO A 127 27.15 15.43 12.72
C PRO A 127 28.13 14.33 13.15
N ALA A 128 29.41 14.61 12.96
CA ALA A 128 30.51 13.68 13.24
C ALA A 128 30.40 13.12 14.67
N PRO A 129 30.44 11.79 14.85
CA PRO A 129 30.52 11.20 16.19
C PRO A 129 31.87 11.55 16.83
N ALA A 130 31.81 11.88 18.13
CA ALA A 130 32.99 12.11 18.96
C ALA A 130 33.95 10.91 18.93
N PRO A 131 35.27 11.13 19.07
CA PRO A 131 36.27 10.07 18.98
C PRO A 131 36.08 9.05 20.09
N VAL A 132 35.61 7.85 19.73
CA VAL A 132 35.59 6.67 20.59
C VAL A 132 36.96 6.01 20.52
N ALA A 133 37.50 5.69 21.70
CA ALA A 133 38.79 5.04 21.87
C ALA A 133 38.91 3.73 21.07
N THR A 134 40.11 3.51 20.55
CA THR A 134 40.57 2.35 19.80
C THR A 134 40.27 1.03 20.51
N PRO A 135 39.56 0.07 19.88
CA PRO A 135 39.50 -1.29 20.36
C PRO A 135 40.79 -2.06 20.00
N VAL A 136 41.26 -2.83 20.97
CA VAL A 136 42.39 -3.76 20.89
C VAL A 136 42.14 -4.79 19.79
N THR A 137 43.09 -4.89 18.86
CA THR A 137 43.19 -5.93 17.84
C THR A 137 43.23 -7.31 18.50
N THR A 138 42.17 -8.08 18.35
CA THR A 138 42.16 -9.52 18.66
C THR A 138 42.41 -10.30 17.39
N GLU A 139 43.41 -11.16 17.48
CA GLU A 139 43.95 -12.04 16.45
C GLU A 139 42.88 -13.04 15.95
N PRO A 140 42.75 -13.26 14.63
CA PRO A 140 41.81 -14.25 14.08
C PRO A 140 42.24 -15.68 14.46
N PRO A 141 41.32 -16.55 14.93
CA PRO A 141 41.65 -17.94 15.19
C PRO A 141 41.97 -18.69 13.89
N ALA A 142 43.05 -19.47 13.97
CA ALA A 142 43.61 -20.28 12.90
C ALA A 142 42.57 -21.20 12.22
N GLN A 143 42.58 -21.14 10.89
CA GLN A 143 41.79 -21.99 10.00
C GLN A 143 42.28 -23.45 10.12
N PRO A 144 41.40 -24.43 10.39
CA PRO A 144 41.80 -25.83 10.47
C PRO A 144 42.22 -26.38 9.09
N PRO A 145 43.18 -27.31 9.05
CA PRO A 145 43.74 -27.84 7.81
C PRO A 145 42.69 -28.60 6.98
N ALA A 146 42.79 -28.41 5.67
CA ALA A 146 41.96 -29.06 4.66
C ALA A 146 42.01 -30.60 4.81
N ALA A 147 40.84 -31.22 4.89
CA ALA A 147 40.69 -32.67 4.82
C ALA A 147 40.87 -33.14 3.36
N ASP A 148 41.59 -34.24 3.19
CA ASP A 148 41.84 -34.91 1.92
C ASP A 148 40.54 -35.32 1.20
N PRO A 149 40.54 -35.33 -0.16
CA PRO A 149 39.40 -35.77 -0.94
C PRO A 149 39.15 -37.28 -0.77
N ALA A 150 37.92 -37.63 -0.41
CA ALA A 150 37.45 -39.00 -0.32
C ALA A 150 37.53 -39.74 -1.68
N PRO A 151 37.81 -41.05 -1.68
CA PRO A 151 37.87 -41.86 -2.90
C PRO A 151 36.49 -41.99 -3.56
N PRO A 152 36.45 -42.23 -4.89
CA PRO A 152 35.21 -42.32 -5.66
C PRO A 152 34.36 -43.51 -5.21
N ILE A 153 33.12 -43.23 -4.84
CA ILE A 153 32.09 -44.21 -4.52
C ILE A 153 31.72 -44.96 -5.81
N ALA A 154 31.86 -46.29 -5.80
CA ALA A 154 31.43 -47.16 -6.87
C ALA A 154 29.91 -47.07 -7.10
N PRO A 155 29.43 -47.11 -8.35
CA PRO A 155 28.01 -47.05 -8.64
C PRO A 155 27.27 -48.28 -8.09
N ALA A 156 26.16 -48.03 -7.40
CA ALA A 156 25.27 -49.07 -6.90
C ALA A 156 24.64 -49.86 -8.06
N PRO A 157 24.40 -51.18 -7.89
CA PRO A 157 23.76 -52.01 -8.92
C PRO A 157 22.32 -51.57 -9.16
N VAL A 158 22.00 -51.34 -10.43
CA VAL A 158 20.64 -51.04 -10.91
C VAL A 158 19.80 -52.31 -10.77
N THR A 159 18.82 -52.30 -9.88
CA THR A 159 17.76 -53.31 -9.84
C THR A 159 16.83 -53.12 -11.04
N PRO A 160 16.49 -54.17 -11.80
CA PRO A 160 15.53 -54.06 -12.89
C PRO A 160 14.12 -53.77 -12.36
N PRO A 161 13.30 -53.01 -13.10
CA PRO A 161 11.93 -52.70 -12.71
C PRO A 161 11.05 -53.96 -12.66
N PRO A 162 10.07 -54.03 -11.73
CA PRO A 162 9.15 -55.15 -11.65
C PRO A 162 8.27 -55.25 -12.90
N ALA A 163 8.06 -56.48 -13.35
CA ALA A 163 7.26 -56.82 -14.52
C ALA A 163 5.82 -56.27 -14.40
N ALA A 164 5.33 -55.71 -15.51
CA ALA A 164 3.99 -55.20 -15.65
C ALA A 164 2.94 -56.32 -15.43
N PRO A 165 1.81 -56.04 -14.74
CA PRO A 165 0.71 -56.99 -14.66
C PRO A 165 0.02 -57.17 -16.04
N PRO A 166 -0.55 -58.36 -16.30
CA PRO A 166 -1.17 -58.69 -17.57
C PRO A 166 -2.41 -57.84 -17.84
N ALA A 167 -2.57 -57.44 -19.11
CA ALA A 167 -3.67 -56.64 -19.62
C ALA A 167 -5.03 -57.34 -19.42
N GLU A 168 -5.98 -56.62 -18.84
CA GLU A 168 -7.39 -57.01 -18.83
C GLU A 168 -8.00 -56.89 -20.24
N PRO A 169 -8.94 -57.79 -20.60
CA PRO A 169 -9.58 -57.81 -21.90
C PRO A 169 -10.56 -56.64 -22.09
N VAL A 170 -10.38 -55.93 -23.20
CA VAL A 170 -11.28 -54.89 -23.70
C VAL A 170 -12.62 -55.52 -24.13
N LEU A 171 -13.71 -55.09 -23.49
CA LEU A 171 -15.07 -55.33 -23.97
C LEU A 171 -15.48 -54.25 -24.99
N PRO A 172 -16.18 -54.60 -26.08
CA PRO A 172 -16.66 -53.64 -27.06
C PRO A 172 -18.07 -53.12 -26.73
N GLY A 173 -18.27 -51.81 -26.91
CA GLY A 173 -19.56 -51.24 -27.30
C GLY A 173 -20.42 -50.63 -26.19
N ALA A 174 -20.42 -49.31 -26.11
CA ALA A 174 -21.61 -48.53 -25.77
C ALA A 174 -21.53 -47.16 -26.45
N SER A 175 -22.66 -46.78 -27.05
CA SER A 175 -22.83 -45.76 -28.07
C SER A 175 -22.52 -44.33 -27.64
N SER A 176 -22.11 -43.54 -28.64
CA SER A 176 -22.06 -42.08 -28.65
C SER A 176 -23.32 -41.45 -28.05
N ALA A 177 -23.16 -40.79 -26.90
CA ALA A 177 -24.07 -39.76 -26.44
C ALA A 177 -23.42 -38.40 -26.76
N ALA A 178 -24.11 -37.62 -27.58
CA ALA A 178 -23.74 -36.26 -27.95
C ALA A 178 -23.58 -35.38 -26.70
N ILE A 179 -22.39 -34.80 -26.53
CA ILE A 179 -22.17 -33.69 -25.61
C ILE A 179 -22.72 -32.44 -26.30
N SER A 180 -23.91 -32.02 -25.89
CA SER A 180 -24.49 -30.72 -26.25
C SER A 180 -23.81 -29.61 -25.44
N ASP A 181 -23.38 -28.56 -26.14
CA ASP A 181 -22.90 -27.27 -25.65
C ASP A 181 -23.71 -26.70 -24.47
N PRO A 182 -23.08 -26.21 -23.38
CA PRO A 182 -23.79 -25.50 -22.30
C PRO A 182 -24.01 -24.00 -22.57
N PHE A 183 -23.75 -23.49 -23.79
CA PHE A 183 -23.98 -22.08 -24.14
C PHE A 183 -24.79 -21.94 -25.43
N GLY A 184 -26.10 -22.22 -25.33
CA GLY A 184 -27.08 -21.75 -26.31
C GLY A 184 -27.42 -20.26 -26.13
N PRO A 185 -27.89 -19.57 -27.19
CA PRO A 185 -28.17 -18.14 -27.16
C PRO A 185 -29.39 -17.79 -26.28
N ALA A 186 -29.29 -16.63 -25.62
CA ALA A 186 -30.25 -16.13 -24.63
C ALA A 186 -31.71 -16.09 -25.15
N PRO A 187 -32.70 -16.49 -24.34
CA PRO A 187 -34.10 -16.28 -24.67
C PRO A 187 -34.45 -14.78 -24.56
N THR A 188 -34.97 -14.22 -25.64
CA THR A 188 -35.59 -12.89 -25.72
C THR A 188 -36.95 -12.89 -25.03
N GLY A 189 -36.97 -13.03 -23.70
CA GLY A 189 -38.16 -12.87 -22.87
C GLY A 189 -38.23 -11.47 -22.28
N LYS A 190 -39.18 -10.64 -22.75
CA LYS A 190 -39.58 -9.39 -22.09
C LYS A 190 -40.11 -9.69 -20.68
N PRO A 191 -39.54 -9.12 -19.60
CA PRO A 191 -40.20 -9.14 -18.31
C PRO A 191 -41.19 -7.98 -18.22
N SER A 192 -42.47 -8.31 -18.18
CA SER A 192 -43.52 -7.43 -17.65
C SER A 192 -43.34 -7.36 -16.12
N GLY A 193 -42.94 -6.21 -15.60
CA GLY A 193 -42.83 -5.91 -14.18
C GLY A 193 -43.43 -4.53 -13.86
N PRO A 194 -43.88 -4.30 -12.61
CA PRO A 194 -44.92 -3.31 -12.29
C PRO A 194 -44.44 -1.86 -12.31
N ASN A 195 -45.36 -1.02 -12.75
CA ASN A 195 -45.31 0.43 -12.89
C ASN A 195 -44.95 1.12 -11.56
N LEU A 196 -43.69 1.53 -11.40
CA LEU A 196 -43.26 2.46 -10.35
C LEU A 196 -43.12 3.85 -10.97
N LYS A 197 -43.94 4.79 -10.46
CA LYS A 197 -43.93 6.20 -10.85
C LYS A 197 -42.55 6.83 -10.61
N PRO A 198 -42.07 7.69 -11.52
CA PRO A 198 -40.83 8.44 -11.31
C PRO A 198 -40.95 9.36 -10.09
N LEU A 199 -40.00 9.25 -9.16
CA LEU A 199 -39.76 10.25 -8.13
C LEU A 199 -39.17 11.49 -8.81
N GLU A 200 -39.93 12.59 -8.80
CA GLU A 200 -39.46 13.91 -9.20
C GLU A 200 -38.31 14.36 -8.29
N VAL A 201 -37.13 14.54 -8.89
CA VAL A 201 -35.98 15.20 -8.25
C VAL A 201 -36.21 16.71 -8.33
N PRO A 202 -36.08 17.46 -7.22
CA PRO A 202 -36.20 18.92 -7.24
C PRO A 202 -35.10 19.54 -8.12
N LYS A 203 -35.51 20.32 -9.13
CA LYS A 203 -34.64 21.19 -9.91
C LYS A 203 -34.05 22.27 -9.00
N HIS A 204 -32.81 22.09 -8.54
CA HIS A 204 -32.01 23.21 -8.07
C HIS A 204 -31.45 23.96 -9.28
N THR A 205 -32.02 25.14 -9.52
CA THR A 205 -31.54 26.15 -10.46
C THR A 205 -30.15 26.63 -10.04
N ARG A 206 -29.17 26.43 -10.92
CA ARG A 206 -27.82 26.98 -10.84
C ARG A 206 -27.87 28.49 -11.14
N PRO A 207 -27.34 29.38 -10.27
CA PRO A 207 -27.17 30.79 -10.62
C PRO A 207 -26.04 30.96 -11.64
N ALA A 208 -26.22 31.93 -12.55
CA ALA A 208 -25.29 32.26 -13.63
C ALA A 208 -23.92 32.75 -13.10
N PRO A 209 -22.81 32.49 -13.83
CA PRO A 209 -21.48 32.92 -13.44
C PRO A 209 -21.27 34.38 -13.86
N GLY A 210 -21.09 35.29 -12.91
CA GLY A 210 -20.66 36.65 -13.22
C GLY A 210 -20.88 37.69 -12.14
N SER A 211 -20.03 37.71 -11.11
CA SER A 211 -19.69 38.95 -10.41
C SER A 211 -18.39 38.79 -9.61
N LYS A 212 -17.49 39.77 -9.78
CA LYS A 212 -16.16 39.84 -9.15
C LYS A 212 -16.29 39.92 -7.62
N PRO A 213 -15.36 39.34 -6.83
CA PRO A 213 -15.31 39.56 -5.40
C PRO A 213 -14.92 41.01 -5.09
N ALA A 214 -15.79 41.71 -4.35
CA ALA A 214 -15.49 43.00 -3.75
C ALA A 214 -14.56 42.81 -2.54
N THR A 215 -13.57 43.70 -2.45
CA THR A 215 -12.57 43.82 -1.39
C THR A 215 -13.22 43.99 -0.01
N PRO A 216 -12.75 43.30 1.05
CA PRO A 216 -13.23 43.54 2.40
C PRO A 216 -12.75 44.90 2.94
N PRO A 217 -13.60 45.63 3.70
CA PRO A 217 -13.22 46.92 4.27
C PRO A 217 -12.18 46.77 5.39
N ALA A 218 -11.21 47.68 5.37
CA ALA A 218 -10.15 47.81 6.36
C ALA A 218 -10.71 48.02 7.77
N LYS A 219 -10.18 47.26 8.72
CA LYS A 219 -10.45 47.37 10.15
C LYS A 219 -9.79 48.65 10.68
N PRO A 220 -10.49 49.54 11.41
CA PRO A 220 -9.87 50.76 11.93
C PRO A 220 -8.88 50.42 13.05
N ALA A 221 -7.69 51.01 12.93
CA ALA A 221 -6.65 51.01 13.94
C ALA A 221 -7.16 51.79 15.17
N ALA A 222 -7.21 51.12 16.32
CA ALA A 222 -7.45 51.78 17.59
C ALA A 222 -6.16 52.51 18.01
N HIS A 223 -6.28 53.83 18.09
CA HIS A 223 -5.32 54.74 18.67
C HIS A 223 -4.99 54.35 20.12
N SER A 224 -3.69 54.15 20.39
CA SER A 224 -3.12 54.22 21.73
C SER A 224 -2.55 55.61 21.93
N THR A 225 -3.21 56.42 22.74
CA THR A 225 -2.71 57.73 23.20
C THR A 225 -2.91 57.88 24.70
N HIS A 226 -1.78 58.04 25.40
CA HIS A 226 -1.49 58.78 26.63
C HIS A 226 -2.29 58.53 27.93
N ALA A 227 -1.55 58.19 28.99
CA ALA A 227 -1.32 59.11 30.12
C ALA A 227 -0.11 58.68 30.99
N PRO A 228 0.76 59.62 31.42
CA PRO A 228 1.79 59.40 32.42
C PRO A 228 1.34 59.86 33.81
N GLY A 229 1.81 59.16 34.85
CA GLY A 229 1.90 59.67 36.23
C GLY A 229 0.72 59.33 37.14
N HIS A 230 1.00 58.58 38.20
CA HIS A 230 0.67 58.98 39.57
C HIS A 230 1.48 58.17 40.60
N SER A 231 2.27 58.93 41.36
CA SER A 231 2.45 58.85 42.82
C SER A 231 3.03 57.58 43.46
N ALA A 232 4.25 57.81 43.97
CA ALA A 232 4.85 57.09 45.08
C ALA A 232 3.89 56.98 46.28
N ALA A 233 3.68 55.76 46.76
CA ALA A 233 3.26 55.50 48.13
C ALA A 233 4.33 54.61 48.78
N ALA A 234 5.14 55.24 49.63
CA ALA A 234 6.06 54.57 50.52
C ALA A 234 5.26 53.76 51.55
N HIS A 235 5.21 52.44 51.39
CA HIS A 235 4.81 51.54 52.46
C HIS A 235 6.03 51.27 53.34
N THR A 236 6.05 51.92 54.50
CA THR A 236 6.92 51.63 55.64
C THR A 236 6.65 50.20 56.13
N ASN A 237 7.52 49.27 55.73
CA ASN A 237 7.54 47.93 56.29
C ASN A 237 8.02 47.98 57.75
N LYS A 238 7.10 47.67 58.65
CA LYS A 238 7.32 47.45 60.08
C LYS A 238 8.12 46.14 60.26
N PRO A 239 9.26 46.12 61.00
CA PRO A 239 9.98 44.89 61.29
C PRO A 239 9.17 44.07 62.32
N GLY A 240 8.27 43.24 61.80
CA GLY A 240 7.51 42.26 62.57
C GLY A 240 8.34 40.99 62.78
N ALA A 241 8.50 40.62 64.05
CA ALA A 241 9.17 39.43 64.57
C ALA A 241 9.25 38.24 63.61
N ALA A 242 10.49 37.77 63.41
CA ALA A 242 10.82 36.53 62.74
C ALA A 242 10.04 35.36 63.37
N LYS A 243 9.01 34.88 62.67
CA LYS A 243 8.43 33.56 62.92
C LYS A 243 9.55 32.52 62.74
N PRO A 244 9.69 31.55 63.66
CA PRO A 244 10.70 30.51 63.54
C PRO A 244 10.53 29.81 62.20
N ALA A 245 11.63 29.77 61.44
CA ALA A 245 11.73 29.07 60.17
C ALA A 245 11.20 27.65 60.35
N THR A 246 9.98 27.43 59.88
CA THR A 246 9.38 26.11 59.79
C THR A 246 10.29 25.32 58.85
N LYS A 247 10.87 24.23 59.36
CA LYS A 247 11.70 23.30 58.57
C LYS A 247 11.00 23.10 57.22
N PRO A 248 11.67 23.31 56.07
CA PRO A 248 11.05 23.10 54.78
C PRO A 248 10.47 21.69 54.81
N ALA A 249 9.15 21.60 54.71
CA ALA A 249 8.44 20.33 54.68
C ALA A 249 9.15 19.50 53.61
N LYS A 250 9.68 18.33 53.99
CA LYS A 250 10.39 17.42 53.09
C LYS A 250 9.60 17.37 51.79
N THR A 251 10.19 17.95 50.76
CA THR A 251 9.57 18.10 49.45
C THR A 251 9.05 16.74 49.05
N SER A 252 7.74 16.68 48.79
CA SER A 252 7.02 15.51 48.29
C SER A 252 7.92 14.71 47.35
N GLY A 253 8.04 13.41 47.65
CA GLY A 253 9.16 12.54 47.28
C GLY A 253 9.64 12.62 45.83
N GLN A 254 10.93 12.29 45.67
CA GLN A 254 11.58 12.26 44.36
C GLN A 254 10.73 11.50 43.34
N PRO A 255 10.63 12.03 42.11
CA PRO A 255 9.88 11.40 41.04
C PRO A 255 10.42 10.00 40.76
N ASN A 256 9.60 8.97 40.95
CA ASN A 256 9.96 7.59 40.63
C ASN A 256 9.78 7.37 39.11
N LEU A 257 10.74 7.84 38.33
CA LEU A 257 10.67 7.79 36.87
C LEU A 257 10.44 6.35 36.35
N GLY A 258 11.18 5.37 36.89
CA GLY A 258 11.05 3.97 36.49
C GLY A 258 9.65 3.41 36.75
N LEU A 259 9.04 3.75 37.89
CA LEU A 259 7.69 3.31 38.23
C LEU A 259 6.65 3.97 37.30
N GLY A 260 6.86 5.23 36.93
CA GLY A 260 6.02 5.90 35.94
C GLY A 260 6.13 5.30 34.53
N ILE A 261 7.32 4.92 34.05
CA ILE A 261 7.46 4.21 32.76
C ILE A 261 6.71 2.87 32.79
N ALA A 262 6.87 2.10 33.88
CA ALA A 262 6.15 0.84 34.05
C ALA A 262 4.62 1.06 34.03
N GLY A 263 4.15 2.13 34.67
CA GLY A 263 2.73 2.48 34.63
C GLY A 263 2.24 2.90 33.26
N ALA A 264 3.05 3.60 32.48
CA ALA A 264 2.74 3.91 31.08
C ALA A 264 2.55 2.63 30.26
N ALA A 265 3.47 1.66 30.40
CA ALA A 265 3.39 0.38 29.70
C ALA A 265 2.12 -0.40 30.09
N VAL A 266 1.80 -0.50 31.39
CA VAL A 266 0.57 -1.17 31.87
C VAL A 266 -0.67 -0.47 31.31
N GLY A 267 -0.72 0.86 31.35
CA GLY A 267 -1.81 1.65 30.79
C GLY A 267 -1.99 1.43 29.29
N SER A 268 -0.90 1.39 28.53
CA SER A 268 -0.91 1.10 27.10
C SER A 268 -1.41 -0.32 26.79
N ILE A 269 -0.99 -1.33 27.56
CA ILE A 269 -1.45 -2.72 27.40
C ILE A 269 -2.96 -2.82 27.65
N LEU A 270 -3.46 -2.21 28.74
CA LEU A 270 -4.89 -2.19 29.02
C LEU A 270 -5.68 -1.49 27.91
N GLY A 271 -5.18 -0.36 27.41
CA GLY A 271 -5.79 0.34 26.27
C GLY A 271 -5.81 -0.51 25.00
N ALA A 272 -4.73 -1.24 24.71
CA ALA A 272 -4.65 -2.16 23.58
C ALA A 272 -5.65 -3.32 23.71
N VAL A 273 -5.80 -3.91 24.89
CA VAL A 273 -6.78 -4.97 25.15
C VAL A 273 -8.21 -4.46 24.94
N ILE A 274 -8.56 -3.29 25.49
CA ILE A 274 -9.89 -2.68 25.29
C ILE A 274 -10.12 -2.43 23.81
N TRP A 275 -9.13 -1.89 23.10
CA TRP A 275 -9.23 -1.66 21.65
C TRP A 275 -9.42 -2.96 20.87
N PHE A 276 -8.69 -4.02 21.20
CA PHE A 276 -8.86 -5.33 20.58
C PHE A 276 -10.31 -5.84 20.70
N PHE A 277 -10.92 -5.75 21.89
CA PHE A 277 -12.31 -6.16 22.09
C PHE A 277 -13.29 -5.30 21.30
N VAL A 278 -13.07 -3.98 21.22
CA VAL A 278 -13.91 -3.09 20.39
C VAL A 278 -13.80 -3.45 18.92
N LEU A 279 -12.59 -3.63 18.38
CA LEU A 279 -12.39 -4.06 16.99
C LEU A 279 -13.06 -5.39 16.69
N ASN A 280 -13.01 -6.33 17.64
CA ASN A 280 -13.66 -7.61 17.48
C ASN A 280 -15.19 -7.50 17.47
N ALA A 281 -15.76 -6.59 18.25
CA ALA A 281 -17.21 -6.41 18.38
C ALA A 281 -17.83 -5.54 17.28
N THR A 282 -17.17 -4.46 16.84
CA THR A 282 -17.80 -3.44 15.98
C THR A 282 -17.38 -3.49 14.51
N ALA A 283 -16.35 -4.28 14.18
CA ALA A 283 -15.73 -4.31 12.84
C ALA A 283 -15.34 -2.92 12.27
N SER A 284 -15.30 -1.88 13.11
CA SER A 284 -15.03 -0.50 12.72
C SER A 284 -13.71 -0.02 13.28
N THR A 285 -12.87 0.56 12.43
CA THR A 285 -11.62 1.21 12.83
C THR A 285 -11.95 2.57 13.47
N ALA A 286 -12.31 2.52 14.74
CA ALA A 286 -12.60 3.69 15.55
C ALA A 286 -11.30 4.47 15.84
N ALA A 287 -10.96 5.46 15.00
CA ALA A 287 -9.80 6.33 15.20
C ALA A 287 -9.77 7.00 16.59
N TRP A 288 -10.95 7.21 17.20
CA TRP A 288 -11.08 7.75 18.56
C TRP A 288 -10.47 6.85 19.65
N MET A 289 -10.26 5.56 19.38
CA MET A 289 -9.61 4.64 20.33
C MET A 289 -8.16 5.01 20.63
N ALA A 290 -7.48 5.71 19.72
CA ALA A 290 -6.15 6.26 19.97
C ALA A 290 -6.15 7.24 21.16
N ILE A 291 -7.25 7.99 21.35
CA ILE A 291 -7.42 8.90 22.48
C ILE A 291 -7.53 8.10 23.78
N VAL A 292 -8.35 7.05 23.80
CA VAL A 292 -8.54 6.18 24.98
C VAL A 292 -7.20 5.57 25.39
N LEU A 293 -6.45 5.04 24.42
CA LEU A 293 -5.15 4.44 24.68
C LEU A 293 -4.14 5.47 25.20
N GLY A 294 -4.09 6.67 24.61
CA GLY A 294 -3.23 7.76 25.08
C GLY A 294 -3.58 8.21 26.51
N VAL A 295 -4.87 8.32 26.82
CA VAL A 295 -5.34 8.67 28.17
C VAL A 295 -4.96 7.59 29.18
N LEU A 296 -5.13 6.30 28.86
CA LEU A 296 -4.78 5.19 29.75
C LEU A 296 -3.27 5.10 29.98
N ALA A 297 -2.46 5.29 28.94
CA ALA A 297 -0.99 5.33 29.08
C ALA A 297 -0.54 6.51 29.96
N GLY A 298 -1.08 7.71 29.72
CA GLY A 298 -0.77 8.89 30.52
C GLY A 298 -1.25 8.78 31.98
N PHE A 299 -2.44 8.22 32.19
CA PHE A 299 -2.99 7.94 33.51
C PHE A 299 -2.13 6.92 34.27
N GLY A 300 -1.77 5.81 33.64
CA GLY A 300 -0.89 4.79 34.22
C GLY A 300 0.47 5.37 34.61
N ALA A 301 1.08 6.19 33.74
CA ALA A 301 2.35 6.84 34.02
C ALA A 301 2.30 7.76 35.25
N ARG A 302 1.20 8.49 35.41
CA ARG A 302 0.99 9.39 36.55
C ARG A 302 0.70 8.64 37.83
N LEU A 303 -0.21 7.67 37.78
CA LEU A 303 -0.65 6.89 38.94
C LEU A 303 0.55 6.22 39.62
N LEU A 304 1.45 5.65 38.82
CA LEU A 304 2.61 4.93 39.32
C LEU A 304 3.84 5.84 39.51
N GLY A 305 4.03 6.87 38.67
CA GLY A 305 5.13 7.82 38.84
C GLY A 305 4.97 8.71 40.07
N ARG A 306 3.74 9.07 40.45
CA ARG A 306 3.39 10.05 41.51
C ARG A 306 3.93 11.45 41.26
N THR A 307 4.09 11.83 39.98
CA THR A 307 4.72 13.10 39.57
C THR A 307 4.13 13.57 38.23
N ALA A 308 4.11 14.89 38.02
CA ALA A 308 3.72 15.53 36.77
C ALA A 308 4.92 15.88 35.87
N ALA A 309 6.06 15.19 36.03
CA ALA A 309 7.26 15.49 35.26
C ALA A 309 7.01 15.33 33.74
N PRO A 310 7.45 16.28 32.91
CA PRO A 310 7.29 16.23 31.45
C PRO A 310 7.85 14.94 30.83
N VAL A 311 8.93 14.39 31.42
CA VAL A 311 9.58 13.15 31.00
C VAL A 311 8.60 11.96 31.03
N LEU A 312 7.67 11.92 31.98
CA LEU A 312 6.65 10.87 32.05
C LEU A 312 5.66 10.95 30.89
N GLY A 313 5.31 12.16 30.45
CA GLY A 313 4.51 12.37 29.24
C GLY A 313 5.22 11.84 27.99
N GLY A 314 6.53 12.05 27.89
CA GLY A 314 7.36 11.46 26.84
C GLY A 314 7.38 9.93 26.87
N SER A 315 7.50 9.32 28.06
CA SER A 315 7.46 7.86 28.16
C SER A 315 6.09 7.25 27.82
N ALA A 316 5.00 7.89 28.27
CA ALA A 316 3.64 7.47 27.94
C ALA A 316 3.37 7.57 26.44
N CYS A 317 3.90 8.61 25.80
CA CYS A 317 3.90 8.75 24.36
C CYS A 317 4.56 7.53 23.69
N VAL A 318 5.84 7.25 23.98
CA VAL A 318 6.56 6.11 23.36
C VAL A 318 5.82 4.78 23.58
N CYS A 319 5.37 4.49 24.80
CA CYS A 319 4.62 3.28 25.11
C CYS A 319 3.31 3.17 24.32
N ALA A 320 2.55 4.27 24.23
CA ALA A 320 1.30 4.30 23.50
C ALA A 320 1.52 4.18 21.98
N THR A 321 2.55 4.80 21.42
CA THR A 321 2.91 4.65 20.00
C THR A 321 3.23 3.19 19.66
N VAL A 322 4.07 2.53 20.46
CA VAL A 322 4.41 1.11 20.25
C VAL A 322 3.16 0.22 20.35
N ALA A 323 2.29 0.46 21.33
CA ALA A 323 1.04 -0.29 21.46
C ALA A 323 0.12 -0.09 20.24
N ILE A 324 -0.01 1.13 19.72
CA ILE A 324 -0.74 1.42 18.49
C ILE A 324 -0.10 0.69 17.30
N SER A 325 1.24 0.61 17.19
CA SER A 325 1.94 -0.12 16.12
C SER A 325 1.56 -1.58 16.07
N VAL A 326 1.65 -2.24 17.22
CA VAL A 326 1.36 -3.65 17.35
C VAL A 326 -0.11 -3.91 17.04
N MET A 327 -1.01 -3.06 17.52
CA MET A 327 -2.44 -3.19 17.26
C MET A 327 -2.82 -2.92 15.80
N ALA A 328 -2.21 -1.93 15.15
CA ALA A 328 -2.40 -1.68 13.72
C ALA A 328 -1.98 -2.91 12.90
N MET A 329 -0.81 -3.49 13.21
CA MET A 329 -0.34 -4.71 12.55
C MET A 329 -1.28 -5.90 12.80
N GLN A 330 -1.72 -6.12 14.03
CA GLN A 330 -2.65 -7.21 14.36
C GLN A 330 -4.01 -7.03 13.69
N SER A 331 -4.54 -5.81 13.65
CA SER A 331 -5.81 -5.51 13.00
C SER A 331 -5.73 -5.70 11.48
N MET A 332 -4.61 -5.34 10.85
CA MET A 332 -4.36 -5.65 9.44
C MET A 332 -4.28 -7.16 9.21
N ASN A 333 -3.56 -7.91 10.05
CA ASN A 333 -3.50 -9.36 9.94
C ASN A 333 -4.88 -10.01 10.10
N ALA A 334 -5.67 -9.58 11.08
CA ALA A 334 -7.03 -10.06 11.29
C ALA A 334 -7.97 -9.68 10.14
N PHE A 335 -7.78 -8.49 9.54
CA PHE A 335 -8.52 -8.06 8.35
C PHE A 335 -8.16 -8.92 7.14
N ILE A 336 -6.87 -9.14 6.88
CA ILE A 336 -6.36 -10.03 5.83
C ILE A 336 -6.99 -11.41 6.02
N ASP A 337 -6.91 -11.97 7.22
CA ASP A 337 -7.43 -13.31 7.48
C ASP A 337 -8.95 -13.38 7.29
N ARG A 338 -9.72 -12.36 7.72
CA ARG A 338 -11.19 -12.34 7.54
C ARG A 338 -11.63 -12.12 6.10
N GLN A 339 -10.94 -11.25 5.36
CA GLN A 339 -11.34 -10.86 4.01
C GLN A 339 -10.75 -11.79 2.94
N LEU A 340 -9.47 -12.16 3.06
CA LEU A 340 -8.82 -13.03 2.08
C LEU A 340 -9.24 -14.49 2.26
N ALA A 341 -9.43 -15.01 3.48
CA ALA A 341 -9.74 -16.44 3.64
C ALA A 341 -10.93 -16.94 2.77
N PRO A 342 -12.11 -16.28 2.73
CA PRO A 342 -13.20 -16.71 1.87
C PRO A 342 -12.86 -16.55 0.38
N GLN A 343 -12.14 -15.50 -0.01
CA GLN A 343 -11.71 -15.30 -1.40
C GLN A 343 -10.70 -16.34 -1.85
N MET A 344 -9.75 -16.70 -1.00
CA MET A 344 -8.69 -17.67 -1.28
C MET A 344 -9.26 -19.08 -1.49
N LYS A 345 -10.39 -19.42 -0.84
CA LYS A 345 -11.11 -20.66 -1.14
C LYS A 345 -11.62 -20.66 -2.57
N SER A 346 -12.36 -19.62 -2.97
CA SER A 346 -12.87 -19.47 -4.34
C SER A 346 -11.74 -19.47 -5.37
N GLN A 347 -10.63 -18.78 -5.10
CA GLN A 347 -9.46 -18.77 -5.98
C GLN A 347 -8.78 -20.14 -6.08
N TYR A 348 -8.69 -20.91 -4.99
CA TYR A 348 -8.16 -22.26 -5.05
C TYR A 348 -9.05 -23.19 -5.88
N ASP A 349 -10.37 -23.11 -5.67
CA ASP A 349 -11.34 -23.92 -6.42
C ASP A 349 -11.29 -23.57 -7.93
N GLN A 350 -11.17 -22.28 -8.27
CA GLN A 350 -10.96 -21.82 -9.64
C GLN A 350 -9.62 -22.29 -10.22
N ALA A 351 -8.54 -22.20 -9.44
CA ALA A 351 -7.22 -22.66 -9.87
C ALA A 351 -7.24 -24.18 -10.14
N LEU A 352 -7.89 -24.96 -9.28
CA LEU A 352 -8.03 -26.40 -9.45
C LEU A 352 -8.88 -26.76 -10.68
N ALA A 353 -10.00 -26.06 -10.89
CA ALA A 353 -10.82 -26.24 -12.09
C ALA A 353 -10.03 -25.87 -13.37
N SER A 354 -9.27 -24.77 -13.35
CA SER A 354 -8.43 -24.36 -14.48
C SER A 354 -7.30 -25.35 -14.77
N ALA A 355 -6.70 -25.92 -13.72
CA ALA A 355 -5.67 -26.95 -13.85
C ALA A 355 -6.23 -28.23 -14.48
N GLN A 356 -7.40 -28.68 -14.04
CA GLN A 356 -8.08 -29.84 -14.61
C GLN A 356 -8.45 -29.64 -16.08
N ALA A 357 -8.92 -28.43 -16.45
CA ALA A 357 -9.19 -28.09 -17.84
C ALA A 357 -7.92 -28.11 -18.69
N ALA A 358 -6.83 -27.49 -18.22
CA ALA A 358 -5.55 -27.43 -18.93
C ALA A 358 -4.88 -28.80 -19.11
N ILE A 359 -5.04 -29.72 -18.16
CA ILE A 359 -4.51 -31.09 -18.27
C ILE A 359 -5.21 -31.88 -19.37
N LYS A 360 -6.52 -31.66 -19.55
CA LYS A 360 -7.35 -32.35 -20.55
C LYS A 360 -7.36 -31.65 -21.91
N ALA A 361 -6.89 -30.41 -21.97
CA ALA A 361 -6.93 -29.57 -23.15
C ALA A 361 -6.05 -30.11 -24.30
N THR A 362 -6.61 -30.03 -25.50
CA THR A 362 -5.89 -30.15 -26.76
C THR A 362 -4.94 -28.96 -26.97
N ASP A 363 -4.02 -29.03 -27.92
CA ASP A 363 -3.09 -27.92 -28.19
C ASP A 363 -3.81 -26.64 -28.62
N ALA A 364 -4.92 -26.75 -29.37
CA ALA A 364 -5.73 -25.61 -29.76
C ALA A 364 -6.40 -24.93 -28.56
N GLU A 365 -6.97 -25.72 -27.63
CA GLU A 365 -7.56 -25.20 -26.39
C GLU A 365 -6.48 -24.63 -25.46
N LEU A 366 -5.31 -25.25 -25.41
CA LEU A 366 -4.19 -24.79 -24.59
C LEU A 366 -3.67 -23.44 -25.08
N LYS A 367 -3.68 -23.16 -26.40
CA LYS A 367 -3.41 -21.82 -26.93
C LYS A 367 -4.38 -20.78 -26.39
N VAL A 368 -5.67 -21.09 -26.31
CA VAL A 368 -6.69 -20.19 -25.74
C VAL A 368 -6.45 -19.98 -24.23
N ILE A 369 -6.11 -21.03 -23.49
CA ILE A 369 -5.79 -20.95 -22.06
C ILE A 369 -4.53 -20.10 -21.83
N ILE A 370 -3.47 -20.28 -22.64
CA ILE A 370 -2.24 -19.50 -22.58
C ILE A 370 -2.52 -18.04 -22.92
N ALA A 371 -3.31 -17.77 -23.97
CA ALA A 371 -3.69 -16.42 -24.36
C ALA A 371 -4.47 -15.69 -23.25
N ARG A 372 -5.32 -16.42 -22.51
CA ARG A 372 -6.13 -15.87 -21.41
C ARG A 372 -5.34 -15.67 -20.11
N SER A 373 -4.36 -16.52 -19.86
CA SER A 373 -3.54 -16.50 -18.63
C SER A 373 -2.29 -15.64 -18.74
N SER A 374 -1.83 -15.37 -19.96
CA SER A 374 -0.78 -14.38 -20.21
C SER A 374 -1.35 -12.98 -20.00
N PRO A 375 -0.84 -12.19 -19.05
CA PRO A 375 -1.21 -10.78 -18.94
C PRO A 375 -0.71 -10.05 -20.19
N SER A 376 -1.53 -10.01 -21.25
CA SER A 376 -1.17 -9.34 -22.49
C SER A 376 -1.14 -7.84 -22.26
N MET A 377 0.04 -7.24 -22.41
CA MET A 377 0.21 -5.78 -22.36
C MET A 377 -0.38 -5.07 -23.58
N SER A 378 -0.73 -5.80 -24.64
CA SER A 378 -1.33 -5.27 -25.87
C SER A 378 -2.85 -5.42 -25.86
N MET A 379 -3.57 -4.31 -26.05
CA MET A 379 -5.03 -4.27 -26.29
C MET A 379 -5.41 -4.86 -27.66
N ASP A 380 -4.44 -5.11 -28.53
CA ASP A 380 -4.67 -5.77 -29.81
C ASP A 380 -5.00 -7.24 -29.55
N GLY A 381 -6.30 -7.57 -29.57
CA GLY A 381 -6.92 -8.81 -29.11
C GLY A 381 -6.55 -10.09 -29.88
N THR A 382 -5.34 -10.19 -30.42
CA THR A 382 -4.81 -11.39 -31.07
C THR A 382 -3.44 -11.73 -30.49
N VAL A 383 -3.42 -12.25 -29.25
CA VAL A 383 -2.23 -12.91 -28.72
C VAL A 383 -2.01 -14.18 -29.54
N ASN A 384 -1.17 -14.10 -30.57
CA ASN A 384 -0.77 -15.26 -31.37
C ASN A 384 0.14 -16.16 -30.53
N VAL A 385 -0.46 -17.14 -29.84
CA VAL A 385 0.28 -18.15 -29.07
C VAL A 385 0.86 -19.17 -30.05
N SER A 386 2.19 -19.22 -30.14
CA SER A 386 2.90 -20.13 -31.03
C SER A 386 2.88 -21.57 -30.50
N ASP A 387 3.13 -22.56 -31.36
CA ASP A 387 3.30 -23.96 -30.93
C ASP A 387 4.52 -24.14 -30.00
N GLU A 388 5.50 -23.24 -30.09
CA GLU A 388 6.62 -23.21 -29.15
C GLU A 388 6.18 -22.80 -27.74
N ASP A 389 5.28 -21.82 -27.62
CA ASP A 389 4.73 -21.40 -26.32
C ASP A 389 3.89 -22.51 -25.70
N VAL A 390 3.12 -23.24 -26.51
CA VAL A 390 2.38 -24.43 -26.06
C VAL A 390 3.34 -25.49 -25.52
N ARG A 391 4.43 -25.78 -26.25
CA ARG A 391 5.45 -26.75 -25.79
C ARG A 391 6.14 -26.30 -24.50
N LYS A 392 6.51 -25.01 -24.39
CA LYS A 392 7.09 -24.43 -23.16
C LYS A 392 6.12 -24.51 -21.99
N TYR A 393 4.85 -24.19 -22.22
CA TYR A 393 3.80 -24.29 -21.20
C TYR A 393 3.60 -25.74 -20.75
N ARG A 394 3.55 -26.70 -21.68
CA ARG A 394 3.45 -28.13 -21.36
C ARG A 394 4.63 -28.61 -20.51
N ALA A 395 5.84 -28.18 -20.85
CA ALA A 395 7.05 -28.57 -20.14
C ALA A 395 7.16 -27.93 -18.74
N ALA A 396 6.82 -26.64 -18.61
CA ALA A 396 7.04 -25.88 -17.38
C ALA A 396 5.84 -25.89 -16.42
N LYS A 397 4.62 -25.69 -16.95
CA LYS A 397 3.42 -25.45 -16.13
C LYS A 397 2.56 -26.70 -15.93
N LEU A 398 2.52 -27.60 -16.90
CA LEU A 398 1.66 -28.79 -16.80
C LEU A 398 2.04 -29.73 -15.64
N PRO A 399 3.33 -29.90 -15.26
CA PRO A 399 3.68 -30.60 -14.02
C PRO A 399 3.09 -29.92 -12.78
N GLU A 400 3.23 -28.61 -12.65
CA GLU A 400 2.67 -27.82 -11.53
C GLU A 400 1.13 -27.94 -11.46
N LEU A 401 0.45 -27.89 -12.61
CA LEU A 401 -1.00 -28.05 -12.68
C LEU A 401 -1.46 -29.48 -12.35
N ARG A 402 -0.68 -30.50 -12.71
CA ARG A 402 -0.95 -31.89 -12.32
C ARG A 402 -0.81 -32.08 -10.83
N ASP A 403 0.22 -31.50 -10.23
CA ASP A 403 0.38 -31.50 -8.78
C ASP A 403 -0.82 -30.80 -8.12
N LEU A 404 -1.23 -29.63 -8.61
CA LEU A 404 -2.39 -28.91 -8.08
C LEU A 404 -3.69 -29.72 -8.22
N ALA A 405 -3.92 -30.35 -9.37
CA ALA A 405 -5.07 -31.21 -9.61
C ALA A 405 -5.04 -32.48 -8.73
N ALA A 406 -3.86 -32.95 -8.33
CA ALA A 406 -3.67 -34.01 -7.36
C ALA A 406 -3.78 -33.53 -5.90
N GLY A 407 -4.12 -32.26 -5.65
CA GLY A 407 -4.24 -31.66 -4.33
C GLY A 407 -2.92 -31.26 -3.68
N LYS A 408 -1.85 -31.10 -4.47
CA LYS A 408 -0.52 -30.64 -4.03
C LYS A 408 -0.22 -29.25 -4.61
N PRO A 409 -0.01 -28.20 -3.78
CA PRO A 409 -0.11 -28.19 -2.32
C PRO A 409 -1.55 -28.37 -1.83
N SER A 410 -1.71 -28.80 -0.56
CA SER A 410 -3.02 -28.81 0.09
C SER A 410 -3.62 -27.42 0.06
N ARG A 411 -4.96 -27.33 0.17
CA ARG A 411 -5.64 -26.04 0.20
C ARG A 411 -5.07 -25.12 1.29
N GLU A 412 -4.82 -25.62 2.50
CA GLU A 412 -4.22 -24.79 3.56
C GLU A 412 -2.82 -24.30 3.20
N ALA A 413 -1.97 -25.16 2.62
CA ALA A 413 -0.62 -24.79 2.23
C ALA A 413 -0.60 -23.75 1.08
N TRP A 414 -1.50 -23.91 0.10
CA TRP A 414 -1.68 -22.93 -0.97
C TRP A 414 -2.14 -21.57 -0.42
N GLN A 415 -3.15 -21.59 0.46
CA GLN A 415 -3.67 -20.39 1.11
C GLN A 415 -2.61 -19.69 1.96
N ALA A 416 -1.86 -20.44 2.77
CA ALA A 416 -0.77 -19.91 3.58
C ALA A 416 0.30 -19.26 2.71
N SER A 417 0.66 -19.88 1.58
CA SER A 417 1.60 -19.29 0.61
C SER A 417 1.09 -17.97 0.03
N LYS A 418 -0.18 -17.91 -0.39
CA LYS A 418 -0.77 -16.68 -0.95
C LYS A 418 -0.91 -15.57 0.09
N ILE A 419 -1.32 -15.91 1.32
CA ILE A 419 -1.38 -14.97 2.43
C ILE A 419 0.02 -14.45 2.78
N ALA A 420 1.05 -15.31 2.76
CA ALA A 420 2.43 -14.90 3.01
C ALA A 420 2.93 -13.91 1.95
N VAL A 421 2.59 -14.12 0.67
CA VAL A 421 2.90 -13.15 -0.41
C VAL A 421 2.13 -11.85 -0.20
N ALA A 422 0.83 -11.91 0.10
CA ALA A 422 0.03 -10.73 0.36
C ALA A 422 0.60 -9.90 1.53
N ARG A 423 0.98 -10.55 2.64
CA ARG A 423 1.62 -9.88 3.78
C ARG A 423 2.95 -9.22 3.43
N LYS A 424 3.71 -9.76 2.46
CA LYS A 424 4.93 -9.11 1.96
C LYS A 424 4.64 -7.87 1.11
N HIS A 425 3.51 -7.82 0.43
CA HIS A 425 3.12 -6.68 -0.43
C HIS A 425 2.42 -5.55 0.32
N TYR A 426 1.99 -5.79 1.56
CA TYR A 426 1.49 -4.76 2.47
C TYR A 426 2.53 -4.52 3.57
N PRO A 427 3.62 -3.78 3.28
CA PRO A 427 4.65 -3.51 4.26
C PRO A 427 4.05 -2.76 5.46
N PHE A 428 4.64 -2.96 6.63
CA PHE A 428 4.20 -2.32 7.87
C PHE A 428 4.09 -0.80 7.72
N GLU A 429 5.02 -0.20 6.98
CA GLU A 429 5.14 1.22 6.74
C GLU A 429 3.88 1.80 6.10
N ASP A 430 3.27 1.10 5.14
CA ASP A 430 2.04 1.55 4.48
C ASP A 430 0.85 1.47 5.43
N ALA A 431 0.73 0.37 6.18
CA ALA A 431 -0.30 0.19 7.19
C ALA A 431 -0.16 1.22 8.32
N TRP A 432 1.08 1.51 8.71
CA TRP A 432 1.44 2.49 9.73
C TRP A 432 1.15 3.92 9.26
N GLN A 433 1.50 4.28 8.03
CA GLN A 433 1.21 5.61 7.47
C GLN A 433 -0.30 5.84 7.29
N GLU A 434 -1.07 4.83 6.90
CA GLU A 434 -2.54 4.95 6.85
C GLU A 434 -3.15 5.05 8.27
N SER A 435 -2.59 4.33 9.25
CA SER A 435 -3.11 4.30 10.63
C SER A 435 -2.71 5.52 11.45
N ILE A 436 -1.49 6.01 11.27
CA ILE A 436 -0.95 7.24 11.86
C ILE A 436 -0.86 8.29 10.76
N GLY A 437 -1.97 8.50 10.09
CA GLY A 437 -2.17 9.74 9.35
C GLY A 437 -2.03 10.93 10.30
N ILE A 438 -1.97 12.14 9.73
CA ILE A 438 -1.86 13.39 10.49
C ILE A 438 -2.91 13.49 11.62
N PHE A 439 -4.11 12.95 11.41
CA PHE A 439 -5.15 12.88 12.42
C PHE A 439 -4.82 11.95 13.59
N GLY A 440 -4.22 10.79 13.33
CA GLY A 440 -3.79 9.87 14.39
C GLY A 440 -2.77 10.51 15.32
N LEU A 441 -1.78 11.22 14.74
CA LEU A 441 -0.80 11.99 15.50
C LEU A 441 -1.46 13.12 16.32
N LEU A 442 -2.41 13.85 15.74
CA LEU A 442 -3.14 14.91 16.43
C LEU A 442 -3.97 14.38 17.61
N PHE A 443 -4.72 13.28 17.41
CA PHE A 443 -5.51 12.66 18.48
C PHE A 443 -4.63 12.12 19.60
N PHE A 444 -3.49 11.56 19.23
CA PHE A 444 -2.52 11.03 20.16
C PHE A 444 -1.89 12.14 21.03
N LEU A 445 -1.46 13.25 20.42
CA LEU A 445 -0.99 14.43 21.14
C LEU A 445 -2.08 15.01 22.04
N ALA A 446 -3.32 15.08 21.55
CA ALA A 446 -4.47 15.52 22.35
C ALA A 446 -4.69 14.62 23.58
N GLY A 447 -4.55 13.30 23.44
CA GLY A 447 -4.64 12.34 24.55
C GLY A 447 -3.56 12.56 25.61
N ILE A 448 -2.30 12.79 25.19
CA ILE A 448 -1.19 13.08 26.11
C ILE A 448 -1.44 14.40 26.86
N LEU A 449 -1.89 15.44 26.15
CA LEU A 449 -2.21 16.74 26.74
C LEU A 449 -3.42 16.66 27.69
N ALA A 450 -4.43 15.86 27.35
CA ALA A 450 -5.58 15.62 28.20
C ALA A 450 -5.17 14.91 29.50
N ALA A 451 -4.37 13.84 29.39
CA ALA A 451 -3.79 13.17 30.53
C ALA A 451 -2.95 14.13 31.38
N ALA A 452 -2.24 15.08 30.74
CA ALA A 452 -1.44 16.08 31.43
C ALA A 452 -2.27 17.04 32.31
N LYS A 453 -3.56 17.21 32.03
CA LYS A 453 -4.45 18.12 32.78
C LYS A 453 -5.30 17.44 33.86
N ILE A 454 -5.29 16.11 33.96
CA ILE A 454 -6.06 15.40 34.99
C ILE A 454 -5.45 15.73 36.37
N PRO A 455 -6.18 16.41 37.29
CA PRO A 455 -5.70 16.68 38.63
C PRO A 455 -5.66 15.37 39.43
N MET A 456 -4.48 15.01 39.94
CA MET A 456 -4.34 13.89 40.86
C MET A 456 -4.60 14.42 42.27
N LYS A 457 -5.68 13.96 42.89
CA LYS A 457 -6.02 14.26 44.28
C LYS A 457 -5.25 13.38 45.24
#